data_AF-A0A3B0VFV6-F1
#
_entry.id   AF-A0A3B0VFV6-F1
#
_cell.length_a   1.000
_cell.length_b   1.000
_cell.length_c   1.000
_cell.angle_alpha   90.00
_cell.angle_beta   90.00
_cell.angle_gamma   90.00
#
_symmetry.space_group_name_H-M   'P 1'
#
loop_
_entity.id
_entity.type
_entity.pdbx_description
1 polymer ?
#
loop_
_entity_poly.entity_id
_entity_poly.type
_entity_poly.pdbx_seq_one_letter_code
_entity_poly.pdbx_strand_id
1 'polypeptide(L)'
;PKTLVYDICRYVNRDREVIPVNILRRPPSAELAPNQRDDDDLPPYDILDPILFNYLEDNKTMAEIVGEGFAAGVVRDVIRRVNINEYKRQQAAIGLRLTAKAFGCGRRYPITQRYQEDV
;
A
#
# COMPACT_ATOMS: atom_id res chain seq x y z
N PRO A 1 -0.13 6.27 0.98
CA PRO A 1 0.29 5.68 -0.32
C PRO A 1 1.73 6.12 -0.67
N LYS A 2 2.52 5.26 -1.32
CA LYS A 2 3.91 5.58 -1.67
C LYS A 2 3.98 6.65 -2.76
N THR A 3 3.08 6.57 -3.74
CA THR A 3 2.87 7.60 -4.78
C THR A 3 2.69 9.00 -4.20
N LEU A 4 1.81 9.16 -3.21
CA LEU A 4 1.57 10.44 -2.53
C LEU A 4 2.83 11.04 -1.89
N VAL A 5 3.76 10.21 -1.40
CA VAL A 5 5.04 10.69 -0.85
C VAL A 5 5.85 11.41 -1.92
N TYR A 6 5.96 10.83 -3.13
CA TYR A 6 6.67 11.45 -4.24
C TYR A 6 6.02 12.77 -4.66
N ASP A 7 4.69 12.84 -4.67
CA ASP A 7 3.98 14.07 -5.03
C ASP A 7 4.19 15.18 -4.00
N ILE A 8 4.17 14.85 -2.71
CA ILE A 8 4.51 15.80 -1.64
C ILE A 8 5.96 16.28 -1.77
N CYS A 9 6.91 15.39 -2.07
CA CYS A 9 8.30 15.79 -2.26
C CYS A 9 8.46 16.76 -3.43
N ARG A 10 7.79 16.51 -4.57
CA ARG A 10 7.77 17.43 -5.72
C ARG A 10 7.15 18.77 -5.34
N TYR A 11 6.06 18.76 -4.58
CA TYR A 11 5.40 19.98 -4.11
C TYR A 11 6.29 20.81 -3.19
N VAL A 12 7.04 20.18 -2.28
CA VAL A 12 8.00 20.87 -1.38
C VAL A 12 9.15 21.49 -2.16
N ASN A 13 9.63 20.81 -3.21
CA ASN A 13 10.75 21.27 -4.03
C ASN A 13 10.41 22.33 -5.07
N ARG A 14 9.13 22.73 -5.21
CA ARG A 14 8.67 23.60 -6.31
C ARG A 14 9.38 24.96 -6.37
N ASP A 15 9.74 25.51 -5.21
CA ASP A 15 10.33 26.85 -5.08
C ASP A 15 11.85 26.81 -4.89
N ARG A 16 12.37 25.72 -4.30
CA ARG A 16 13.80 25.46 -4.08
C ARG A 16 14.05 23.98 -3.84
N GLU A 17 15.22 23.48 -4.23
CA GLU A 17 15.63 22.11 -3.91
C GLU A 17 15.89 21.96 -2.40
N VAL A 18 14.95 21.35 -1.68
CA VAL A 18 15.08 20.96 -0.27
C VAL A 18 15.39 19.46 -0.15
N ILE A 19 14.74 18.66 -0.99
CA ILE A 19 14.90 17.21 -1.07
C ILE A 19 15.76 16.90 -2.30
N PRO A 20 16.90 16.22 -2.16
CA PRO A 20 17.78 15.91 -3.30
C PRO A 20 17.05 15.16 -4.44
N VAL A 21 17.17 15.67 -5.68
CA VAL A 21 16.47 15.10 -6.85
C VAL A 21 16.90 13.65 -7.13
N ASN A 22 18.13 13.28 -6.78
CA ASN A 22 18.63 11.91 -6.93
C ASN A 22 17.81 10.89 -6.12
N ILE A 23 17.25 11.26 -4.97
CA ILE A 23 16.38 10.39 -4.16
C ILE A 23 15.03 10.16 -4.86
N LEU A 24 14.52 11.18 -5.57
CA LEU A 24 13.24 11.10 -6.29
C LEU A 24 13.32 10.34 -7.62
N ARG A 25 14.52 10.26 -8.21
CA ARG A 25 14.78 9.52 -9.46
C ARG A 25 15.10 8.05 -9.23
N ARG A 26 15.56 7.69 -8.03
CA ARG A 26 15.79 6.28 -7.69
C ARG A 26 14.44 5.56 -7.69
N PRO A 27 14.37 4.35 -8.27
CA PRO A 27 13.17 3.53 -8.16
C PRO A 27 12.84 3.32 -6.67
N PRO A 28 11.55 3.26 -6.31
CA PRO A 28 11.13 3.01 -4.95
C PRO A 28 11.64 1.62 -4.52
N SER A 29 12.69 1.61 -3.69
CA SER A 29 13.21 0.38 -3.09
C SER A 29 13.14 0.51 -1.57
N ALA A 30 12.47 -0.43 -0.90
CA ALA A 30 12.63 -0.64 0.53
C ALA A 30 13.95 -1.38 0.78
N GLU A 31 15.05 -0.64 0.75
CA GLU A 31 16.37 -1.11 1.16
C GLU A 31 16.36 -1.36 2.69
N LEU A 32 15.66 -2.39 3.14
CA LEU A 32 15.72 -2.92 4.50
C LEU A 32 16.92 -3.87 4.67
N ALA A 33 17.52 -4.33 3.56
CA ALA A 33 18.77 -5.10 3.49
C ALA A 33 19.57 -4.81 2.20
N PRO A 34 20.90 -5.06 2.15
CA PRO A 34 21.69 -4.87 0.94
C PRO A 34 21.19 -5.75 -0.21
N ASN A 35 20.98 -5.16 -1.39
CA ASN A 35 20.45 -5.80 -2.61
C ASN A 35 18.97 -6.24 -2.57
N GLN A 36 18.20 -5.83 -1.56
CA GLN A 36 16.75 -6.07 -1.56
C GLN A 36 16.06 -5.16 -2.59
N ARG A 37 15.34 -5.73 -3.55
CA ARG A 37 14.45 -5.02 -4.49
C ARG A 37 13.00 -5.37 -4.14
N ASP A 38 12.17 -4.36 -3.93
CA ASP A 38 10.72 -4.56 -3.70
C ASP A 38 10.01 -5.17 -4.92
N ASP A 39 10.60 -4.99 -6.10
CA ASP A 39 10.08 -5.45 -7.39
C ASP A 39 10.05 -6.98 -7.53
N ASP A 40 10.76 -7.72 -6.67
CA ASP A 40 10.83 -9.17 -6.78
C ASP A 40 9.54 -9.85 -6.28
N ASP A 41 8.82 -9.22 -5.35
CA ASP A 41 7.70 -9.85 -4.64
C ASP A 41 6.36 -9.10 -4.77
N LEU A 42 6.34 -7.82 -5.12
CA LEU A 42 5.11 -7.02 -5.19
C LEU A 42 4.77 -6.64 -6.63
N PRO A 43 3.46 -6.53 -6.95
CA PRO A 43 3.08 -5.91 -8.21
C PRO A 43 3.54 -4.45 -8.26
N PRO A 44 3.78 -3.90 -9.46
CA PRO A 44 4.08 -2.48 -9.65
C PRO A 44 3.13 -1.55 -8.88
N TYR A 45 3.66 -0.45 -8.33
CA TYR A 45 2.92 0.46 -7.45
C TYR A 45 1.70 1.11 -8.12
N ASP A 46 1.74 1.32 -9.43
CA ASP A 46 0.62 1.78 -10.26
C ASP A 46 -0.55 0.78 -10.30
N ILE A 47 -0.29 -0.51 -10.07
CA ILE A 47 -1.30 -1.56 -9.91
C ILE A 47 -1.67 -1.75 -8.44
N LEU A 48 -0.69 -1.74 -7.54
CA LEU A 48 -0.88 -2.00 -6.12
C LEU A 48 -1.72 -0.92 -5.43
N ASP A 49 -1.41 0.36 -5.66
CA ASP A 49 -2.05 1.48 -4.95
C ASP A 49 -3.57 1.55 -5.23
N PRO A 50 -4.07 1.41 -6.49
CA PRO A 50 -5.51 1.34 -6.76
C PRO A 50 -6.20 0.15 -6.08
N ILE A 51 -5.59 -1.04 -6.09
CA ILE A 51 -6.17 -2.23 -5.43
C ILE A 51 -6.30 -1.98 -3.93
N LEU A 52 -5.26 -1.43 -3.29
CA LEU A 52 -5.28 -1.09 -1.87
C LEU A 52 -6.34 -0.03 -1.56
N PHE A 53 -6.46 1.00 -2.39
CA PHE A 53 -7.46 2.04 -2.22
C PHE A 53 -8.88 1.46 -2.26
N ASN A 54 -9.20 0.70 -3.32
CA ASN A 54 -10.50 0.07 -3.50
C ASN A 54 -10.85 -0.90 -2.35
N TYR A 55 -9.90 -1.71 -1.91
CA TYR A 55 -10.13 -2.69 -0.84
C TYR A 55 -10.23 -2.05 0.55
N LEU A 56 -9.41 -1.04 0.84
CA LEU A 56 -9.30 -0.48 2.19
C LEU A 56 -10.22 0.71 2.42
N GLU A 57 -10.23 1.66 1.50
CA GLU A 57 -10.99 2.90 1.60
C GLU A 57 -12.43 2.68 1.10
N ASP A 58 -12.61 2.15 -0.11
CA ASP A 58 -13.94 1.96 -0.70
C ASP A 58 -14.69 0.70 -0.21
N ASN A 59 -14.03 -0.19 0.54
CA ASN A 59 -14.57 -1.47 1.00
C ASN A 59 -15.11 -2.38 -0.12
N LYS A 60 -14.55 -2.29 -1.33
CA LYS A 60 -14.94 -3.18 -2.43
C LYS A 60 -14.49 -4.61 -2.14
N THR A 61 -15.36 -5.55 -2.51
CA THR A 61 -15.08 -6.99 -2.50
C THR A 61 -14.02 -7.34 -3.53
N MET A 62 -13.40 -8.50 -3.36
CA MET A 62 -12.45 -9.01 -4.36
C MET A 62 -13.08 -9.09 -5.77
N ALA A 63 -14.33 -9.54 -5.87
CA ALA A 63 -15.03 -9.68 -7.15
C ALA A 63 -15.24 -8.32 -7.85
N GLU A 64 -15.60 -7.27 -7.09
CA GLU A 64 -15.75 -5.92 -7.64
C GLU A 64 -14.42 -5.36 -8.15
N ILE A 65 -13.33 -5.56 -7.41
CA ILE A 65 -12.00 -5.10 -7.83
C ILE A 65 -11.54 -5.85 -9.09
N VAL A 66 -11.81 -7.15 -9.19
CA VAL A 66 -11.54 -7.92 -10.42
C VAL A 66 -12.37 -7.38 -11.59
N GLY A 67 -13.63 -7.00 -11.34
CA GLY A 67 -14.52 -6.40 -12.33
C GLY A 67 -14.03 -5.06 -12.89
N GLU A 68 -13.15 -4.35 -12.18
CA GLU A 68 -12.52 -3.10 -12.66
C GLU A 68 -11.35 -3.33 -13.63
N GLY A 69 -11.02 -4.58 -13.93
CA GLY A 69 -9.99 -4.95 -14.91
C GLY A 69 -8.65 -5.37 -14.31
N PHE A 70 -8.56 -5.50 -12.98
CA PHE A 70 -7.35 -6.03 -12.32
C PHE A 70 -7.29 -7.56 -12.41
N ALA A 71 -6.10 -8.10 -12.63
CA ALA A 71 -5.90 -9.56 -12.70
C ALA A 71 -6.22 -10.23 -11.34
N ALA A 72 -7.12 -11.22 -11.35
CA ALA A 72 -7.61 -11.87 -10.12
C ALA A 72 -6.51 -12.48 -9.25
N GLY A 73 -5.45 -13.02 -9.86
CA GLY A 73 -4.29 -13.54 -9.12
C GLY A 73 -3.57 -12.45 -8.33
N VAL A 74 -3.43 -11.25 -8.91
CA VAL A 74 -2.77 -10.10 -8.28
C VAL A 74 -3.65 -9.56 -7.16
N VAL A 75 -4.94 -9.34 -7.41
CA VAL A 75 -5.89 -8.85 -6.39
C VAL A 75 -5.91 -9.79 -5.18
N ARG A 76 -6.00 -11.09 -5.41
CA ARG A 76 -6.00 -12.11 -4.35
C ARG A 76 -4.72 -12.06 -3.52
N ASP A 77 -3.55 -11.98 -4.16
CA ASP A 77 -2.29 -11.95 -3.42
C ASP A 77 -2.13 -10.67 -2.62
N VAL A 78 -2.54 -9.51 -3.17
CA VAL A 78 -2.53 -8.23 -2.45
C VAL A 78 -3.44 -8.28 -1.22
N ILE A 79 -4.70 -8.72 -1.38
CA ILE A 79 -5.66 -8.84 -0.26
C ILE A 79 -5.14 -9.81 0.80
N ARG A 80 -4.59 -10.96 0.38
CA ARG A 80 -3.97 -11.93 1.29
C ARG A 80 -2.83 -11.30 2.07
N ARG A 81 -1.90 -10.60 1.40
CA ARG A 81 -0.78 -9.89 2.03
C ARG A 81 -1.25 -8.83 3.00
N VAL A 82 -2.29 -8.09 2.67
CA VAL A 82 -2.91 -7.16 3.61
C VAL A 82 -3.32 -7.94 4.85
N ASN A 83 -4.16 -8.96 4.73
CA ASN A 83 -4.74 -9.68 5.86
C ASN A 83 -3.67 -10.36 6.75
N ILE A 84 -2.65 -11.02 6.19
CA ILE A 84 -1.60 -11.69 6.99
C ILE A 84 -0.69 -10.72 7.74
N ASN A 85 -0.53 -9.48 7.27
CA ASN A 85 0.34 -8.50 7.91
C ASN A 85 -0.39 -7.65 8.98
N GLU A 86 -1.59 -8.05 9.43
CA GLU A 86 -2.33 -7.36 10.50
C GLU A 86 -1.54 -7.32 11.82
N TYR A 87 -0.80 -8.38 12.15
CA TYR A 87 0.04 -8.42 13.35
C TYR A 87 1.11 -7.32 13.37
N LYS A 88 1.71 -7.00 12.20
CA LYS A 88 2.70 -5.92 12.08
C LYS A 88 2.06 -4.56 12.30
N ARG A 89 0.82 -4.38 11.84
CA ARG A 89 0.08 -3.11 11.99
C ARG A 89 -0.35 -2.84 13.42
N GLN A 90 -0.73 -3.87 14.17
CA GLN A 90 -1.09 -3.75 15.59
C GLN A 90 0.08 -3.28 16.47
N GLN A 91 1.32 -3.56 16.04
CA GLN A 91 2.54 -3.13 16.73
C GLN A 91 3.08 -1.78 16.22
N ALA A 92 2.48 -1.20 15.18
CA ALA A 92 2.94 0.06 14.63
C ALA A 92 2.64 1.22 15.60
N ALA A 93 3.58 2.17 15.69
CA ALA A 93 3.37 3.39 16.45
C ALA A 93 2.18 4.20 15.88
N ILE A 94 1.54 5.01 16.73
CA ILE A 94 0.45 5.89 16.32
C ILE A 94 0.98 6.91 15.31
N GLY A 95 0.34 7.00 14.15
CA GLY A 95 0.68 7.94 13.07
C GLY A 95 -0.44 8.93 12.77
N LEU A 96 -0.10 10.00 12.05
CA LEU A 96 -1.07 10.99 11.56
C LEU A 96 -1.97 10.36 10.50
N ARG A 97 -3.28 10.59 10.61
CA ARG A 97 -4.26 10.17 9.62
C ARG A 97 -4.36 11.22 8.50
N LEU A 98 -4.06 10.81 7.27
CA LEU A 98 -4.13 11.66 6.08
C LEU A 98 -5.29 11.31 5.14
N THR A 99 -5.85 10.09 5.23
CA THR A 99 -6.97 9.63 4.40
C THR A 99 -8.28 9.54 5.20
N ALA A 100 -9.39 9.22 4.50
CA ALA A 100 -10.70 9.08 5.12
C ALA A 100 -10.70 7.96 6.17
N LYS A 101 -9.95 6.87 5.92
CA LYS A 101 -9.84 5.73 6.83
C LYS A 101 -8.39 5.50 7.29
N ALA A 102 -8.17 5.58 8.60
CA ALA A 102 -6.88 5.26 9.19
C ALA A 102 -6.70 3.75 9.39
N PHE A 103 -5.49 3.25 9.17
CA PHE A 103 -5.01 2.07 9.86
C PHE A 103 -4.93 2.35 11.37
N GLY A 104 -5.50 1.48 12.21
CA GLY A 104 -5.69 1.70 13.64
C GLY A 104 -7.18 1.82 14.01
N CYS A 105 -7.62 2.98 14.51
CA CYS A 105 -9.02 3.16 14.93
C CYS A 105 -10.04 2.95 13.79
N GLY A 106 -9.64 3.15 12.53
CA GLY A 106 -10.49 3.01 11.34
C GLY A 106 -10.54 1.61 10.73
N ARG A 107 -9.70 0.66 11.17
CA ARG A 107 -9.70 -0.74 10.72
C ARG A 107 -9.36 -1.67 11.89
N ARG A 108 -10.34 -2.41 12.37
CA ARG A 108 -10.19 -3.40 13.44
C ARG A 108 -10.43 -4.80 12.88
N TYR A 109 -9.35 -5.54 12.61
CA TYR A 109 -9.42 -6.91 12.12
C TYR A 109 -8.74 -7.87 13.13
N PRO A 110 -9.23 -9.11 13.23
CA PRO A 110 -8.57 -10.12 14.06
C PRO A 110 -7.19 -10.47 13.50
N ILE A 111 -6.20 -10.63 14.38
CA ILE A 111 -4.85 -11.11 14.01
C ILE A 111 -4.93 -12.59 13.61
N THR A 112 -5.58 -13.40 14.44
CA THR A 112 -5.77 -14.83 14.20
C THR A 112 -7.08 -15.03 13.45
N GLN A 113 -7.01 -15.32 12.16
CA GLN A 113 -8.17 -15.55 11.31
C GLN A 113 -7.83 -16.52 10.17
N ARG A 114 -8.84 -17.24 9.67
CA ARG A 114 -8.76 -18.12 8.49
C ARG A 114 -9.88 -17.82 7.48
N TYR A 115 -10.36 -16.59 7.48
CA TYR A 115 -11.31 -16.11 6.50
C TYR A 115 -10.66 -16.08 5.12
N GLN A 116 -11.31 -16.73 4.17
CA GLN A 116 -10.97 -16.68 2.75
C GLN A 116 -12.21 -16.14 2.04
N GLU A 117 -12.00 -15.07 1.27
CA GLU A 117 -13.03 -14.53 0.39
C GLU A 117 -13.03 -15.37 -0.88
N ASP A 118 -14.14 -16.06 -1.14
CA ASP A 118 -14.32 -16.83 -2.38
C ASP A 118 -14.60 -15.85 -3.54
N VAL A 119 -14.05 -16.14 -4.73
CA VAL A 119 -14.37 -15.40 -5.97
C VAL A 119 -15.71 -15.88 -6.50
#